data_AF-A0A9P3LM08-F1
#
_entry.id   AF-A0A9P3LM08-F1
#
_cell.length_a   1.000
_cell.length_b   1.000
_cell.length_c   1.000
_cell.angle_alpha   90.00
_cell.angle_beta   90.00
_cell.angle_gamma   90.00
#
_symmetry.space_group_name_H-M   'P 1'
#
loop_
_entity.id
_entity.type
_entity.pdbx_description
1 polymer ?
#
loop_
_entity_poly.entity_id
_entity_poly.type
_entity_poly.pdbx_seq_one_letter_code
_entity_poly.pdbx_strand_id
1 'polypeptide(L)'
;MASKATRLRVIALYKELHRLGRDYPDPNYKFHEKMRGLFEKNKNLTDPEAIERAIKLGEYIRNETLALYSLRKYRHLKRMYPQDSIAEPIPEVPAPMKNA
;
A
#
# COMPACT_ATOMS: atom_id res chain seq x y z
N MET A 1 16.84 25.97 -4.41
CA MET A 1 15.76 25.53 -3.50
C MET A 1 14.87 24.55 -4.25
N ALA A 2 14.33 23.53 -3.57
CA ALA A 2 13.40 22.58 -4.21
C ALA A 2 12.16 23.30 -4.76
N SER A 3 11.63 22.83 -5.89
CA SER A 3 10.48 23.47 -6.55
C SER A 3 9.22 23.44 -5.67
N LYS A 4 8.30 24.40 -5.87
CA LYS A 4 7.00 24.42 -5.19
C LYS A 4 6.21 23.12 -5.42
N ALA A 5 6.28 22.56 -6.63
CA ALA A 5 5.64 21.30 -6.97
C ALA A 5 6.22 20.12 -6.16
N THR A 6 7.54 20.04 -6.06
CA THR A 6 8.23 19.01 -5.26
C THR A 6 7.82 19.09 -3.80
N ARG A 7 7.76 20.30 -3.23
CA ARG A 7 7.31 20.50 -1.85
C ARG A 7 5.88 20.00 -1.63
N LEU A 8 4.96 20.28 -2.56
CA LEU A 8 3.57 19.80 -2.47
C LEU A 8 3.50 18.26 -2.54
N ARG A 9 4.26 17.64 -3.44
CA ARG A 9 4.35 16.17 -3.57
C ARG A 9 4.83 15.52 -2.26
N VAL A 10 5.89 16.06 -1.65
CA VAL A 10 6.43 15.58 -0.37
C VAL A 10 5.40 15.71 0.76
N ILE A 11 4.67 16.82 0.83
CA ILE A 11 3.62 17.03 1.86
C ILE A 11 2.47 16.04 1.68
N ALA A 12 2.04 15.79 0.43
CA ALA A 12 1.00 14.81 0.14
C ALA A 12 1.44 13.40 0.58
N LEU A 13 2.66 12.99 0.22
CA LEU A 13 3.24 11.71 0.59
C LEU A 13 3.34 11.54 2.13
N TYR A 14 3.75 12.58 2.85
CA TYR A 14 3.80 12.57 4.31
C TYR A 14 2.42 12.31 4.93
N LYS A 15 1.39 13.04 4.47
CA LYS A 15 0.01 12.86 4.98
C LYS A 15 -0.53 11.47 4.70
N GLU A 16 -0.22 10.93 3.52
CA GLU A 16 -0.65 9.59 3.15
C GLU A 16 0.02 8.53 4.00
N LEU A 17 1.35 8.57 4.16
CA LEU A 17 2.09 7.66 5.04
C LEU A 17 1.63 7.76 6.49
N HIS A 18 1.37 8.97 6.98
CA HIS A 18 0.84 9.17 8.32
C HIS A 18 -0.56 8.56 8.49
N ARG A 19 -1.42 8.63 7.47
CA ARG A 19 -2.74 7.97 7.51
C ARG A 19 -2.57 6.47 7.51
N LEU A 20 -1.74 5.93 6.63
CA LEU A 20 -1.45 4.50 6.55
C LEU A 20 -0.87 4.00 7.87
N GLY A 21 0.05 4.71 8.51
CA GLY A 21 0.69 4.28 9.76
C GLY A 21 -0.26 4.00 10.93
N ARG A 22 -1.49 4.54 10.93
CA ARG A 22 -2.50 4.29 11.97
C ARG A 22 -3.01 2.86 11.99
N ASP A 23 -3.11 2.24 10.81
CA ASP A 23 -3.67 0.89 10.65
C ASP A 23 -2.59 -0.20 10.66
N TYR A 24 -1.34 0.16 10.96
CA TYR A 24 -0.19 -0.74 10.84
C TYR A 24 -0.36 -1.94 11.78
N PRO A 25 -0.15 -3.18 11.31
CA PRO A 25 -0.53 -4.38 12.06
C PRO A 25 0.28 -4.59 13.35
N ASP A 26 1.49 -4.02 13.44
CA ASP A 26 2.36 -4.13 14.61
C ASP A 26 2.38 -2.81 15.41
N PRO A 27 1.80 -2.77 16.63
CA PRO A 27 1.79 -1.57 17.47
C PRO A 27 3.18 -1.21 18.01
N ASN A 28 4.10 -2.18 18.13
CA ASN A 28 5.45 -1.95 18.68
C ASN A 28 6.43 -1.41 17.63
N TYR A 29 6.06 -1.45 16.34
CA TYR A 29 6.92 -1.03 15.24
C TYR A 29 7.25 0.48 15.26
N LYS A 30 6.42 1.29 15.94
CA LYS A 30 6.59 2.75 16.06
C LYS A 30 6.68 3.44 14.70
N PHE A 31 5.73 3.13 13.82
CA PHE A 31 5.72 3.58 12.42
C PHE A 31 5.88 5.11 12.29
N HIS A 32 5.10 5.88 13.05
CA HIS A 32 5.14 7.35 12.98
C HIS A 32 6.48 7.95 13.42
N GLU A 33 7.12 7.38 14.44
CA GLU A 33 8.45 7.84 14.91
C GLU A 33 9.50 7.63 13.80
N LYS A 34 9.51 6.44 13.19
CA LYS A 34 10.44 6.11 12.10
C LYS A 34 10.20 6.98 10.87
N MET A 35 8.94 7.16 10.48
CA MET A 35 8.58 8.02 9.37
C MET A 35 9.01 9.46 9.64
N ARG A 36 8.76 9.99 10.85
CA ARG A 36 9.16 11.36 11.19
C ARG A 36 10.66 11.53 11.10
N GLY A 37 11.43 10.58 11.66
CA GLY A 37 12.89 10.58 11.56
C GLY A 37 13.39 10.54 10.11
N LEU A 38 12.72 9.81 9.21
CA LEU A 38 13.09 9.76 7.79
C LEU A 38 12.94 11.13 7.11
N PHE A 39 11.82 11.85 7.33
CA PHE A 39 11.61 13.17 6.74
C PHE A 39 12.50 14.24 7.39
N GLU A 40 12.73 14.16 8.71
CA GLU A 40 13.61 15.10 9.41
C GLU A 40 15.07 14.97 8.94
N LYS A 41 15.57 13.76 8.71
CA LYS A 41 16.93 13.53 8.16
C LYS A 41 17.11 14.16 6.77
N ASN A 42 16.04 14.18 5.97
CA ASN A 42 16.07 14.64 4.58
C ASN A 42 15.64 16.12 4.42
N LYS A 43 15.37 16.85 5.51
CA LYS A 43 14.78 18.21 5.47
C LYS A 43 15.64 19.25 4.75
N ASN A 44 16.97 19.07 4.78
CA ASN A 44 17.95 20.00 4.24
C ASN A 44 18.47 19.57 2.85
N LEU A 45 17.86 18.55 2.22
CA LEU A 45 18.26 18.13 0.88
C LEU A 45 17.96 19.23 -0.13
N THR A 46 18.97 19.60 -0.91
CA THR A 46 18.90 20.63 -1.95
C THR A 46 19.11 20.07 -3.36
N ASP A 47 19.80 18.93 -3.47
CA ASP A 47 20.05 18.23 -4.74
C ASP A 47 18.74 17.64 -5.31
N PRO A 48 18.32 18.02 -6.52
CA PRO A 48 17.11 17.51 -7.16
C PRO A 48 17.06 15.98 -7.28
N GLU A 49 18.18 15.34 -7.60
CA GLU A 49 18.21 13.90 -7.76
C GLU A 49 18.08 13.18 -6.42
N ALA A 50 18.77 13.66 -5.38
CA ALA A 50 18.62 13.13 -4.02
C ALA A 50 17.19 13.27 -3.50
N ILE A 51 16.52 14.39 -3.79
CA ILE A 51 15.12 14.58 -3.41
C ILE A 51 14.23 13.56 -4.12
N GLU A 52 14.42 13.34 -5.43
CA GLU A 52 13.61 12.36 -6.16
C GLU A 52 13.86 10.93 -5.66
N ARG A 53 15.11 10.57 -5.34
CA ARG A 53 15.43 9.28 -4.70
C ARG A 53 14.72 9.12 -3.35
N ALA A 54 14.70 10.17 -2.53
CA ALA A 54 14.01 10.14 -1.24
C ALA A 54 12.49 10.02 -1.39
N ILE A 55 11.90 10.70 -2.38
CA ILE A 55 10.47 10.58 -2.69
C ILE A 55 10.14 9.15 -3.15
N LYS A 56 10.92 8.57 -4.06
CA LYS A 56 10.76 7.19 -4.51
C LYS A 56 10.83 6.18 -3.36
N LEU A 57 11.74 6.39 -2.41
CA LEU A 57 11.81 5.57 -1.20
C LEU A 57 10.52 5.68 -0.36
N GLY A 58 9.97 6.88 -0.19
CA GLY A 58 8.70 7.06 0.52
C GLY A 58 7.51 6.43 -0.21
N GLU A 59 7.46 6.50 -1.54
CA GLU A 59 6.45 5.82 -2.36
C GLU A 59 6.56 4.29 -2.28
N TYR A 60 7.78 3.76 -2.21
CA TYR A 60 8.03 2.34 -1.98
C TYR A 60 7.47 1.90 -0.62
N ILE A 61 7.77 2.64 0.46
CA ILE A 61 7.25 2.35 1.82
C ILE A 61 5.72 2.38 1.83
N ARG A 62 5.10 3.33 1.13
CA ARG A 62 3.64 3.42 0.98
C ARG A 62 3.08 2.15 0.34
N ASN A 63 3.65 1.71 -0.77
CA ASN A 63 3.18 0.52 -1.50
C ASN A 63 3.36 -0.76 -0.69
N GLU A 64 4.49 -0.91 0.02
CA GLU A 64 4.73 -2.04 0.92
C GLU A 64 3.69 -2.08 2.04
N THR A 65 3.37 -0.93 2.63
CA THR A 65 2.36 -0.83 3.69
C THR A 65 0.96 -1.21 3.18
N LEU A 66 0.59 -0.78 1.97
CA LEU A 66 -0.67 -1.18 1.32
C LEU A 66 -0.71 -2.68 0.99
N ALA A 67 0.43 -3.26 0.58
CA ALA A 67 0.55 -4.69 0.33
C ALA A 67 0.34 -5.49 1.61
N LEU A 68 0.91 -5.05 2.74
CA LEU A 68 0.68 -5.66 4.05
C LEU A 68 -0.80 -5.63 4.46
N TYR A 69 -1.52 -4.53 4.19
CA TYR A 69 -2.97 -4.47 4.43
C TYR A 69 -3.76 -5.43 3.56
N SER A 70 -3.41 -5.51 2.29
CA SER A 70 -4.04 -6.43 1.34
C SER A 70 -3.81 -7.89 1.77
N LEU A 71 -2.59 -8.22 2.20
CA LEU A 71 -2.24 -9.53 2.70
C LEU A 71 -2.97 -9.89 4.00
N ARG A 72 -3.10 -8.94 4.94
CA ARG A 72 -3.88 -9.14 6.16
C ARG A 72 -5.35 -9.45 5.84
N LYS A 73 -5.95 -8.68 4.94
CA LYS A 73 -7.33 -8.89 4.47
C LYS A 73 -7.48 -10.26 3.79
N TYR A 74 -6.56 -10.60 2.89
CA TYR A 74 -6.56 -11.90 2.22
C TYR A 74 -6.46 -13.06 3.20
N ARG A 75 -5.54 -13.00 4.17
CA ARG A 75 -5.39 -14.04 5.21
C ARG A 75 -6.65 -14.22 6.04
N HIS A 76 -7.37 -13.13 6.34
CA HIS A 76 -8.64 -13.19 7.06
C HIS A 76 -9.72 -13.86 6.22
N LEU A 77 -9.93 -13.41 4.97
CA LEU A 77 -10.89 -14.03 4.05
C LEU A 77 -10.59 -15.51 3.84
N LYS A 78 -9.33 -15.88 3.57
CA LYS A 78 -8.93 -17.28 3.36
C LYS A 78 -9.28 -18.20 4.55
N ARG A 79 -9.33 -17.68 5.78
CA ARG A 79 -9.75 -18.46 6.96
C ARG A 79 -11.26 -18.58 7.08
N MET A 80 -12.00 -17.59 6.59
CA MET A 80 -13.47 -17.58 6.64
C MET A 80 -14.12 -18.48 5.60
N TYR A 81 -13.49 -18.65 4.44
CA TYR A 81 -13.99 -19.53 3.37
C TYR A 81 -13.35 -20.93 3.48
N PRO A 82 -14.15 -22.00 3.68
CA PRO A 82 -13.69 -23.38 3.58
C PRO A 82 -13.12 -23.64 2.18
N GLN A 83 -11.97 -24.30 2.08
CA GLN A 83 -11.34 -24.64 0.79
C GLN A 83 -12.27 -25.51 -0.08
N ASP A 84 -13.18 -26.26 0.55
CA ASP A 84 -14.12 -27.17 -0.11
C ASP A 84 -15.26 -26.45 -0.85
N SER A 85 -15.52 -25.17 -0.55
CA SER A 85 -16.57 -24.38 -1.23
C SER A 85 -16.23 -23.99 -2.67
N ILE A 86 -14.99 -24.19 -3.10
CA ILE A 86 -14.50 -23.94 -4.47
C ILE A 86 -14.62 -25.22 -5.33
N ALA A 87 -15.00 -26.36 -4.74
CA ALA A 87 -15.07 -27.65 -5.42
C ALA A 87 -16.41 -27.95 -6.10
N GLU A 88 -17.41 -27.06 -6.03
CA GLU A 88 -18.61 -27.23 -6.87
C GLU A 88 -18.27 -26.84 -8.31
N PRO A 89 -18.30 -27.78 -9.27
CA PRO A 89 -18.17 -27.45 -10.67
C PRO A 89 -19.28 -26.46 -11.01
N ILE A 90 -18.94 -25.37 -11.69
CA ILE A 90 -19.93 -24.47 -12.28
C ILE A 90 -20.89 -25.36 -13.08
N PRO A 91 -22.20 -25.38 -12.80
CA PRO A 91 -23.13 -26.16 -13.59
C PRO A 91 -22.98 -25.68 -15.04
N GLU A 92 -22.58 -26.59 -15.93
CA GLU A 92 -22.52 -26.30 -17.36
C GLU A 92 -23.86 -25.69 -17.75
N VAL A 93 -23.85 -24.44 -18.21
CA VAL A 93 -25.01 -23.82 -18.81
C VAL A 93 -25.39 -24.72 -19.98
N PRO A 94 -26.58 -25.37 -19.97
CA PRO A 94 -26.92 -26.29 -21.05
C PRO A 94 -26.86 -25.52 -22.37
N ALA A 95 -26.10 -26.05 -23.32
CA ALA A 95 -25.89 -25.43 -24.62
C ALA A 95 -27.25 -25.07 -25.25
N PRO A 96 -27.41 -23.88 -25.85
CA PRO A 96 -28.68 -23.50 -26.45
C PRO A 96 -29.09 -24.56 -27.47
N MET A 97 -30.25 -25.17 -27.25
CA MET A 97 -30.80 -26.18 -28.14
C MET A 97 -30.82 -25.60 -29.56
N LYS A 98 -30.02 -26.22 -30.44
CA LYS A 98 -30.07 -25.92 -31.87
C LYS A 98 -31.42 -26.40 -32.36
N ASN A 99 -32.35 -25.46 -32.54
CA ASN A 99 -33.64 -25.72 -33.17
C ASN A 99 -33.36 -26.28 -34.58
N ALA A 100 -33.84 -27.50 -34.82
CA ALA A 100 -33.81 -28.17 -36.12
C ALA A 100 -34.93 -27.65 -37.01
#